data_AF-A0A9P3WDI0-F1
#
_entry.id   AF-A0A9P3WDI0-F1
#
_cell.length_a   1.000
_cell.length_b   1.000
_cell.length_c   1.000
_cell.angle_alpha   90.00
_cell.angle_beta   90.00
_cell.angle_gamma   90.00
#
_symmetry.space_group_name_H-M   'P 1'
#
loop_
_entity.id
_entity.type
_entity.pdbx_description
1 polymer ?
#
loop_
_entity_poly.entity_id
_entity_poly.type
_entity_poly.pdbx_seq_one_letter_code
_entity_poly.pdbx_strand_id
1 'polypeptide(L)'
;MRETVSLYGKGEFSQGSVFSGLETSAGNPCMGIIITARCDLEHRKLNKIVCLPVYRFVDWMTLYGDDDIFEKSKSDVIQQLDALLVKYGLSYESFRVFKSDEVIRILTEKKIKKTDQDKIEQFSNFL
;
A
#
# COMPACT_ATOMS: atom_id res chain seq x y z
N MET A 1 -2.93 -5.12 3.22
CA MET A 1 -2.52 -6.47 3.66
C MET A 1 -3.70 -7.43 3.69
N ARG A 2 -3.65 -8.54 2.92
CA ARG A 2 -4.60 -9.65 3.01
C ARG A 2 -3.78 -10.93 3.11
N GLU A 3 -3.81 -11.57 4.27
CA GLU A 3 -3.07 -12.81 4.50
C GLU A 3 -4.04 -13.95 4.78
N THR A 4 -3.63 -15.16 4.40
CA THR A 4 -4.38 -16.37 4.71
C THR A 4 -3.74 -17.02 5.92
N VAL A 5 -4.54 -17.26 6.95
CA VAL A 5 -4.10 -17.93 8.18
C VAL A 5 -4.73 -19.32 8.21
N SER A 6 -3.91 -20.34 8.41
CA SER A 6 -4.38 -21.73 8.48
C SER A 6 -4.70 -22.10 9.93
N LEU A 7 -5.96 -22.34 10.24
CA LEU A 7 -6.39 -22.82 11.55
C LEU A 7 -6.33 -24.36 11.58
N TYR A 8 -5.38 -24.89 12.34
CA TYR A 8 -5.30 -26.33 12.62
C TYR A 8 -6.07 -26.65 13.90
N GLY A 9 -7.35 -26.99 13.79
CA GLY A 9 -8.16 -27.42 14.93
C GLY A 9 -9.55 -27.90 14.52
N LYS A 10 -10.00 -29.02 15.09
CA LYS A 10 -11.39 -29.49 15.02
C LYS A 10 -12.18 -28.82 16.15
N GLY A 11 -12.76 -27.65 15.90
CA GLY A 11 -13.63 -26.95 16.86
C GLY A 11 -14.60 -26.01 16.17
N GLU A 12 -15.79 -25.82 16.72
CA GLU A 12 -16.68 -24.74 16.31
C GLU A 12 -16.14 -23.41 16.87
N PHE A 13 -16.05 -22.38 16.03
CA PHE A 13 -15.57 -21.06 16.43
C PHE A 13 -16.74 -20.09 16.61
N SER A 14 -16.69 -19.24 17.62
CA SER A 14 -17.74 -18.26 17.93
C SER A 14 -17.22 -16.83 17.87
N GLN A 15 -18.13 -15.86 17.92
CA GLN A 15 -17.75 -14.47 18.12
C GLN A 15 -16.98 -14.32 19.45
N GLY A 16 -15.81 -13.67 19.40
CA GLY A 16 -14.95 -13.49 20.57
C GLY A 16 -13.93 -14.60 20.82
N SER A 17 -13.88 -15.65 19.98
CA SER A 17 -12.77 -16.61 20.02
C SER A 17 -11.45 -15.91 19.71
N VAL A 18 -10.44 -16.12 20.56
CA VAL A 18 -9.08 -15.64 20.37
C VAL A 18 -8.18 -16.84 20.10
N PHE A 19 -7.42 -16.77 19.02
CA PHE A 19 -6.43 -17.78 18.67
C PHE A 19 -5.04 -17.19 18.86
N SER A 20 -4.15 -17.93 19.50
CA SER A 20 -2.77 -17.52 19.75
C SER A 20 -1.79 -18.53 19.15
N GLY A 21 -0.58 -18.09 18.83
CA GLY A 21 0.46 -18.98 18.26
C GLY A 21 0.16 -19.39 16.82
N LEU A 22 -0.43 -18.49 16.05
CA LEU A 22 -0.73 -18.72 14.65
C LEU A 22 0.44 -18.20 13.78
N GLU A 23 0.65 -18.88 12.66
CA GLU A 23 1.58 -18.44 11.63
C GLU A 23 0.78 -18.11 10.36
N THR A 24 1.20 -17.05 9.67
CA THR A 24 0.62 -16.74 8.37
C THR A 24 1.11 -17.72 7.31
N SER A 25 0.46 -17.75 6.15
CA SER A 25 0.92 -18.56 5.02
C SER A 25 2.35 -18.25 4.57
N ALA A 26 2.89 -17.08 4.93
CA ALA A 26 4.27 -16.69 4.67
C ALA A 26 5.26 -17.16 5.76
N GLY A 27 4.78 -17.86 6.80
CA GLY A 27 5.60 -18.31 7.93
C GLY A 27 5.87 -17.22 8.97
N ASN A 28 5.18 -16.08 8.90
CA ASN A 28 5.37 -15.01 9.88
C ASN A 28 4.58 -15.31 11.15
N PRO A 29 5.21 -15.22 12.34
CA PRO A 29 4.50 -15.39 13.60
C PRO A 29 3.52 -14.24 13.79
N CYS A 30 2.26 -14.56 14.13
CA CYS A 30 1.27 -13.58 14.55
C CYS A 30 0.79 -13.87 15.97
N MET A 31 0.49 -12.81 16.71
CA MET A 31 0.01 -12.91 18.09
C MET A 31 -1.39 -13.53 18.16
N GLY A 32 -2.16 -13.39 17.08
CA GLY A 32 -3.48 -13.97 16.91
C GLY A 32 -4.20 -13.43 15.69
N ILE A 33 -5.50 -13.70 15.61
CA ILE A 33 -6.36 -13.20 14.53
C ILE A 33 -7.64 -12.56 15.06
N ILE A 34 -8.11 -11.54 14.35
CA ILE A 34 -9.43 -10.93 14.54
C ILE A 34 -10.34 -11.43 13.43
N ILE A 35 -11.43 -12.09 13.80
CA ILE A 35 -12.44 -12.54 12.83
C ILE A 35 -13.41 -11.37 12.57
N THR A 36 -13.50 -10.92 11.31
CA THR A 36 -14.28 -9.73 10.94
C THR A 36 -15.71 -10.04 10.50
N ALA A 37 -16.05 -11.31 10.28
CA ALA A 37 -17.37 -11.74 9.78
C ALA A 37 -18.38 -11.99 10.92
N ARG A 38 -19.11 -10.95 11.36
CA ARG A 38 -20.13 -11.10 12.43
C ARG A 38 -21.42 -11.81 11.99
N CYS A 39 -21.99 -11.46 10.84
CA CYS A 39 -23.32 -11.95 10.44
C CYS A 39 -23.29 -13.29 9.70
N ASP A 40 -22.18 -13.61 9.03
CA ASP A 40 -22.10 -14.77 8.15
C ASP A 40 -21.72 -16.09 8.86
N LEU A 41 -21.03 -15.99 10.01
CA LEU A 41 -20.70 -17.12 10.88
C LEU A 41 -21.94 -17.71 11.54
N GLU A 42 -22.84 -16.85 12.02
CA GLU A 42 -24.08 -17.25 12.69
C GLU A 42 -25.03 -18.00 11.75
N HIS A 43 -25.03 -17.64 10.47
CA HIS A 43 -25.83 -18.32 9.44
C HIS A 43 -25.12 -19.49 8.75
N ARG A 44 -23.89 -19.88 9.16
CA ARG A 44 -23.09 -20.97 8.56
C ARG A 44 -22.97 -20.88 7.02
N LYS A 45 -22.99 -19.67 6.45
CA LYS A 45 -23.03 -19.45 4.99
C LYS A 45 -21.65 -19.40 4.31
N LEU A 46 -20.56 -19.53 5.05
CA LEU A 46 -19.22 -19.29 4.53
C LEU A 46 -18.31 -20.52 4.57
N ASN A 47 -17.66 -20.77 3.43
CA ASN A 47 -16.56 -21.74 3.31
C ASN A 47 -15.19 -21.11 3.58
N LYS A 48 -15.11 -19.78 3.70
CA LYS A 48 -13.87 -19.02 3.95
C LYS A 48 -14.15 -17.89 4.94
N ILE A 49 -13.29 -17.77 5.96
CA ILE A 49 -13.38 -16.70 6.96
C ILE A 49 -12.29 -15.68 6.64
N VAL A 50 -12.67 -14.42 6.51
CA VAL A 50 -11.71 -13.31 6.43
C VAL A 50 -11.32 -12.94 7.86
N CYS A 51 -10.02 -12.92 8.13
CA CYS A 51 -9.46 -12.54 9.40
C CYS A 51 -8.34 -11.52 9.23
N LEU A 52 -8.10 -10.73 10.27
CA LEU A 52 -6.97 -9.80 10.35
C LEU A 52 -5.94 -10.36 11.33
N PRO A 53 -4.70 -10.65 10.90
CA PRO A 53 -3.64 -11.05 11.82
C PRO A 53 -3.26 -9.88 12.75
N VAL A 54 -2.94 -10.21 13.99
CA VAL A 54 -2.49 -9.27 15.00
C VAL A 54 -0.99 -9.44 15.18
N TYR A 55 -0.26 -8.35 15.03
CA TYR A 55 1.20 -8.30 15.17
C TYR A 55 1.60 -7.38 16.32
N ARG A 56 2.80 -7.58 16.87
CA ARG A 56 3.45 -6.49 17.59
C ARG A 56 3.79 -5.40 16.58
N PHE A 57 3.71 -4.15 17.01
CA PHE A 57 4.00 -3.02 16.13
C PHE A 57 5.38 -3.13 15.45
N VAL A 58 6.41 -3.55 16.21
CA VAL A 58 7.78 -3.72 15.67
C VAL A 58 7.82 -4.77 14.56
N ASP A 59 7.16 -5.93 14.75
CA ASP A 59 7.14 -6.99 13.74
C ASP A 59 6.38 -6.53 12.50
N TRP A 60 5.27 -5.81 12.68
CA TRP A 60 4.51 -5.23 11.57
C TRP A 60 5.36 -4.22 10.78
N MET A 61 6.09 -3.35 11.47
CA MET A 61 7.00 -2.39 10.82
C MET A 61 8.10 -3.09 10.03
N THR A 62 8.67 -4.17 10.56
CA THR A 62 9.70 -4.95 9.83
C THR A 62 9.13 -5.66 8.61
N LEU A 63 7.90 -6.15 8.68
CA LEU A 63 7.30 -6.93 7.60
C LEU A 63 6.66 -6.06 6.50
N TYR A 64 6.12 -4.90 6.86
CA TYR A 64 5.31 -4.09 5.94
C TYR A 64 5.56 -2.59 6.05
N GLY A 65 6.24 -2.13 7.10
CA GLY A 65 6.46 -0.71 7.34
C GLY A 65 7.23 -0.06 6.21
N ASP A 66 8.28 -0.73 5.70
CA ASP A 66 9.08 -0.21 4.60
C ASP A 66 8.25 -0.02 3.32
N ASP A 67 7.42 -1.01 2.96
CA ASP A 67 6.54 -0.93 1.78
C ASP A 67 5.47 0.16 1.94
N ASP A 68 4.81 0.24 3.10
CA ASP A 68 3.77 1.23 3.36
C ASP A 68 4.36 2.66 3.39
N ILE A 69 5.56 2.83 3.98
CA ILE A 69 6.28 4.11 3.98
C ILE A 69 6.72 4.46 2.56
N PHE A 70 7.23 3.49 1.81
CA PHE A 70 7.66 3.69 0.43
C PHE A 70 6.50 4.10 -0.47
N GLU A 71 5.39 3.36 -0.45
CA GLU A 71 4.21 3.66 -1.27
C GLU A 71 3.56 5.00 -0.88
N LYS A 72 3.55 5.34 0.42
CA LYS A 72 3.12 6.67 0.86
C LYS A 72 4.04 7.77 0.35
N SER A 73 5.36 7.60 0.49
CA SER A 73 6.35 8.57 0.02
C SER A 73 6.27 8.76 -1.50
N LYS A 74 6.08 7.66 -2.23
CA LYS A 74 5.86 7.65 -3.67
C LYS A 74 4.58 8.39 -4.05
N SER A 75 3.47 8.13 -3.37
CA SER A 75 2.22 8.88 -3.57
C SER A 75 2.41 10.38 -3.33
N ASP A 76 3.11 10.76 -2.27
CA ASP A 76 3.37 12.17 -1.94
C ASP A 76 4.23 12.85 -3.01
N VAL A 77 5.23 12.16 -3.56
CA VAL A 77 6.06 12.67 -4.68
C VAL A 77 5.23 12.79 -5.96
N ILE A 78 4.38 11.81 -6.27
CA ILE A 78 3.47 11.86 -7.43
C ILE A 78 2.54 13.06 -7.34
N GLN A 79 1.94 13.33 -6.17
CA GLN A 79 1.05 14.47 -5.98
C GLN A 79 1.78 15.80 -6.14
N GLN A 80 3.00 15.92 -5.60
CA GLN A 80 3.82 17.12 -5.76
C GLN A 80 4.23 17.35 -7.22
N LEU A 81 4.59 16.28 -7.93
CA LEU A 81 4.93 16.34 -9.34
C LEU A 81 3.70 16.72 -10.19
N ASP A 82 2.54 16.11 -9.96
CA ASP A 82 1.31 16.45 -10.66
C ASP A 82 0.92 17.92 -10.46
N ALA A 83 0.98 18.41 -9.22
CA ALA A 83 0.71 19.82 -8.91
C ALA A 83 1.68 20.79 -9.61
N LEU A 84 2.93 20.38 -9.87
CA LEU A 84 3.88 21.16 -10.66
C LEU A 84 3.54 21.12 -12.16
N LEU A 85 3.25 19.93 -12.69
CA LEU A 85 2.95 19.72 -14.11
C LEU A 85 1.65 20.43 -14.53
N VAL A 86 0.64 20.46 -13.67
CA VAL A 86 -0.65 21.13 -13.92
C VAL A 86 -0.46 22.63 -14.17
N LYS A 87 0.51 23.29 -13.52
CA LYS A 87 0.84 24.71 -13.77
C LYS A 87 1.24 24.98 -15.22
N TYR A 88 1.71 23.95 -15.92
CA TYR A 88 2.20 24.02 -17.30
C TYR A 88 1.26 23.29 -18.28
N GLY A 89 0.05 22.93 -17.84
CA GLY A 89 -0.96 22.26 -18.65
C GLY A 89 -0.66 20.79 -18.95
N LEU A 90 0.12 20.13 -18.07
CA LEU A 90 0.43 18.71 -18.14
C LEU A 90 -0.11 18.00 -16.89
N SER A 91 -0.03 16.67 -16.88
CA SER A 91 -0.37 15.84 -15.71
C SER A 91 0.68 14.77 -15.47
N TYR A 92 0.69 14.19 -14.27
CA TYR A 92 1.51 13.02 -13.97
C TYR A 92 1.19 11.85 -14.90
N GLU A 93 -0.06 11.70 -15.32
CA GLU A 93 -0.43 10.67 -16.29
C GLU A 93 0.28 10.88 -17.64
N SER A 94 0.34 12.12 -18.12
CA SER A 94 1.12 12.47 -19.31
C SER A 94 2.61 12.16 -19.12
N PHE A 95 3.16 12.49 -17.95
CA PHE A 95 4.54 12.16 -17.58
C PHE A 95 4.81 10.65 -17.58
N ARG A 96 3.87 9.85 -17.08
CA ARG A 96 3.98 8.39 -17.05
C ARG A 96 3.91 7.78 -18.46
N VAL A 97 3.03 8.28 -19.32
CA VAL A 97 2.82 7.74 -20.68
C VAL A 97 3.95 8.13 -21.63
N PHE A 98 4.35 9.40 -21.64
CA PHE A 98 5.36 9.92 -22.58
C PHE A 98 6.79 9.79 -22.06
N LYS A 99 6.96 9.35 -20.81
CA LYS A 99 8.22 9.28 -20.06
C LYS A 99 8.81 10.67 -19.74
N SER A 100 9.71 10.68 -18.76
CA SER A 100 10.34 11.89 -18.21
C SER A 100 11.00 12.76 -19.27
N ASP A 101 11.74 12.15 -20.20
CA ASP A 101 12.59 12.87 -21.16
C ASP A 101 11.75 13.75 -22.10
N GLU A 102 10.62 13.24 -22.57
CA GLU A 102 9.74 13.95 -23.50
C GLU A 102 8.99 15.08 -22.80
N VAL A 103 8.55 14.86 -21.55
CA VAL A 103 7.92 15.91 -20.75
C VAL A 103 8.91 17.01 -20.37
N ILE A 104 10.14 16.65 -19.99
CA ILE A 104 11.21 17.62 -19.68
C ILE A 104 11.55 18.44 -20.93
N ARG A 105 11.58 17.82 -22.11
CA ARG A 105 11.77 18.53 -23.39
C ARG A 105 10.67 19.57 -23.64
N ILE A 106 9.40 19.17 -23.54
CA ILE A 106 8.24 20.07 -23.72
C ILE A 106 8.29 21.23 -22.72
N LEU A 107 8.65 20.96 -21.47
CA LEU A 107 8.78 21.98 -20.43
C LEU A 107 9.95 22.94 -20.68
N THR A 108 11.07 22.43 -21.17
CA THR A 108 12.24 23.24 -21.57
C THR A 108 11.87 24.19 -22.72
N GLU A 109 11.14 23.70 -23.72
CA GLU A 109 10.62 24.51 -24.83
C GLU A 109 9.65 25.60 -24.36
N LYS A 110 8.83 25.30 -23.34
CA LYS A 110 7.94 26.28 -22.68
C LYS A 110 8.66 27.32 -21.82
N LYS A 111 9.99 27.24 -21.68
CA LYS A 111 10.82 28.16 -20.89
C LYS A 111 10.33 28.29 -19.44
N ILE A 112 10.04 27.16 -18.81
CA ILE A 112 9.60 27.15 -17.40
C ILE A 112 10.69 27.68 -16.47
N LYS A 113 10.32 28.01 -15.23
CA LYS A 113 11.28 28.45 -14.22
C LYS A 113 12.29 27.35 -13.94
N LYS A 114 13.58 27.69 -13.93
CA LYS A 114 14.67 26.74 -13.62
C LYS A 114 14.45 26.01 -12.29
N THR A 115 13.96 26.72 -11.27
CA THR A 115 13.61 26.12 -9.96
C THR A 115 12.53 25.04 -10.03
N ASP A 116 11.60 25.16 -10.98
CA ASP A 116 10.54 24.17 -11.16
C ASP A 116 11.04 23.00 -12.00
N GLN A 117 11.91 23.27 -12.98
CA GLN A 117 12.60 22.23 -13.76
C GLN A 117 13.47 21.34 -12.87
N ASP A 118 14.32 21.93 -12.02
CA ASP A 118 15.19 21.20 -11.09
C ASP A 118 14.38 20.28 -10.15
N LYS A 119 13.21 20.74 -9.70
CA LYS A 119 12.29 19.95 -8.86
C LYS A 119 11.66 18.78 -9.62
N ILE A 120 11.25 19.01 -10.86
CA ILE A 120 10.66 17.96 -11.70
C ILE A 120 11.69 16.87 -11.99
N GLU A 121 12.94 17.23 -12.28
CA GLU A 121 14.05 16.27 -12.45
C GLU A 121 14.33 15.51 -11.15
N GLN A 122 14.33 16.19 -10.01
CA GLN A 122 14.52 15.54 -8.71
C GLN A 122 13.41 14.51 -8.41
N PHE A 123 12.14 14.86 -8.64
CA PHE A 123 11.02 13.94 -8.46
C PHE A 123 11.04 12.80 -9.49
N SER A 124 11.47 13.07 -10.72
CA SER A 124 11.64 12.05 -11.75
C SER A 124 12.69 11.00 -11.37
N ASN A 125 13.77 11.39 -10.71
CA ASN A 125 14.82 10.45 -10.30
C ASN A 125 14.42 9.60 -9.08
N PHE A 126 13.39 10.02 -8.34
CA PHE A 126 12.87 9.28 -7.20
C PHE A 126 11.86 8.19 -7.60
N LEU A 127 11.16 8.39 -8.73
CA LEU A 127 10.07 7.53 -9.21
C LEU A 127 10.55 6.47 -10.20
#